data_AF-A0A1G2RHM3-F1
#
_entry.id   AF-A0A1G2RHM3-F1
#
_cell.length_a   1.000
_cell.length_b   1.000
_cell.length_c   1.000
_cell.angle_alpha   90.00
_cell.angle_beta   90.00
_cell.angle_gamma   90.00
#
_symmetry.space_group_name_H-M   'P 1'
#
loop_
_entity.id
_entity.type
_entity.pdbx_description
1 polymer ?
#
loop_
_entity_poly.entity_id
_entity_poly.type
_entity_poly.pdbx_seq_one_letter_code
_entity_poly.pdbx_strand_id
1 'polypeptide(L)'
;MASSKHLSTISFMEYDAPSFSFGSFFKTALVLFIVFTFLIMAQISFLAHFTVFGFVPHVVLFLYILIHIFEKPTSGLGTVSALVAGILLDLYSSKPFGFYTALLSAGSLAITIIKSYYVRFPHF
;
A
#
# COMPACT_ATOMS: atom_id res chain seq x y z
N MET A 1 -11.75 53.75 -33.10
CA MET A 1 -11.04 53.28 -31.91
C MET A 1 -11.95 52.32 -31.16
N ALA A 2 -11.86 51.01 -31.44
CA ALA A 2 -12.61 49.99 -30.70
C ALA A 2 -11.61 49.19 -29.85
N SER A 3 -11.84 49.22 -28.55
CA SER A 3 -11.00 48.65 -27.50
C SER A 3 -10.95 47.13 -27.60
N SER A 4 -9.75 46.60 -27.82
CA SER A 4 -9.43 45.16 -27.74
C SER A 4 -9.58 44.70 -26.29
N LYS A 5 -10.65 43.94 -26.01
CA LYS A 5 -10.81 43.22 -24.74
C LYS A 5 -9.84 42.05 -24.76
N HIS A 6 -8.70 42.24 -24.09
CA HIS A 6 -7.73 41.20 -23.81
C HIS A 6 -8.37 40.18 -22.85
N LEU A 7 -8.85 39.06 -23.39
CA LEU A 7 -9.29 37.93 -22.58
C LEU A 7 -8.06 37.37 -21.90
N SER A 8 -7.99 37.51 -20.58
CA SER A 8 -7.01 36.84 -19.74
C SER A 8 -7.20 35.34 -19.90
N THR A 9 -6.28 34.72 -20.64
CA THR A 9 -6.15 33.27 -20.76
C THR A 9 -6.10 32.72 -19.35
N ILE A 10 -7.17 32.06 -18.95
CA ILE A 10 -7.25 31.29 -17.71
C ILE A 10 -6.17 30.23 -17.87
N SER A 11 -5.04 30.44 -17.20
CA SER A 11 -3.97 29.45 -17.09
C SER A 11 -4.60 28.25 -16.41
N PHE A 12 -4.96 27.25 -17.21
CA PHE A 12 -5.38 25.96 -16.69
C PHE A 12 -4.23 25.49 -15.82
N MET A 13 -4.47 25.53 -14.51
CA MET A 13 -3.66 24.90 -13.48
C MET A 13 -3.28 23.52 -14.02
N GLU A 14 -2.02 23.35 -14.39
CA GLU A 14 -1.48 22.15 -15.00
C GLU A 14 -1.70 21.02 -13.99
N TYR A 15 -2.79 20.28 -14.20
CA TYR A 15 -3.16 19.18 -13.34
C TYR A 15 -2.14 18.09 -13.63
N ASP A 16 -1.11 18.03 -12.80
CA ASP A 16 -0.15 16.93 -12.74
C ASP A 16 -0.93 15.66 -12.39
N ALA A 17 -1.56 15.08 -13.42
CA ALA A 17 -2.19 13.78 -13.30
C ALA A 17 -1.10 12.82 -12.82
N PRO A 18 -1.33 12.05 -11.75
CA PRO A 18 -0.35 11.10 -11.27
C PRO A 18 -0.06 10.10 -12.40
N SER A 19 1.05 10.31 -13.11
CA SER A 19 1.44 9.45 -14.21
C SER A 19 1.92 8.14 -13.62
N PHE A 20 1.13 7.08 -13.81
CA PHE A 20 1.51 5.74 -13.37
C PHE A 20 2.72 5.28 -14.17
N SER A 21 3.90 5.38 -13.55
CA SER A 21 5.15 4.90 -14.15
C SER A 21 5.36 3.43 -13.78
N PHE A 22 5.13 2.53 -14.73
CA PHE A 22 5.38 1.08 -14.58
C PHE A 22 6.78 0.77 -14.03
N GLY A 23 7.80 1.54 -14.43
CA GLY A 23 9.16 1.36 -13.95
C GLY A 23 9.32 1.64 -12.45
N SER A 24 8.60 2.63 -11.91
CA SER A 24 8.60 2.93 -10.48
C SER A 24 7.85 1.86 -9.67
N PHE A 25 6.76 1.34 -10.24
CA PHE A 25 5.96 0.27 -9.63
C PHE A 25 6.80 -1.00 -9.40
N PHE A 26 7.51 -1.46 -10.44
CA PHE A 26 8.30 -2.69 -10.32
C PHE A 26 9.45 -2.53 -9.32
N LYS A 27 10.10 -1.36 -9.29
CA LYS A 27 11.12 -1.04 -8.28
C LYS A 27 10.55 -1.10 -6.85
N THR A 28 9.40 -0.48 -6.62
CA THR A 28 8.73 -0.51 -5.31
C THR A 28 8.32 -1.94 -4.92
N ALA A 29 7.74 -2.71 -5.85
CA ALA A 29 7.36 -4.10 -5.61
C ALA A 29 8.57 -4.97 -5.26
N LEU A 30 9.70 -4.78 -5.97
CA LEU A 30 10.95 -5.51 -5.70
C LEU A 30 11.53 -5.17 -4.33
N VAL A 31 11.55 -3.89 -3.95
CA VAL A 31 11.99 -3.46 -2.62
C VAL A 31 11.09 -4.05 -1.54
N LEU A 32 9.77 -3.98 -1.71
CA LEU A 32 8.81 -4.57 -0.76
C LEU A 32 8.99 -6.08 -0.65
N PHE A 33 9.23 -6.77 -1.77
CA PHE A 33 9.48 -8.21 -1.79
C PHE A 33 10.72 -8.57 -0.95
N ILE A 34 11.83 -7.85 -1.14
CA ILE A 34 13.07 -8.08 -0.37
C ILE A 34 12.83 -7.81 1.12
N VAL A 35 12.22 -6.67 1.45
CA VAL A 35 11.96 -6.26 2.84
C VAL A 35 11.06 -7.28 3.53
N PHE A 36 9.92 -7.65 2.92
CA PHE A 36 9.01 -8.62 3.51
C PHE A 36 9.64 -10.02 3.63
N THR A 37 10.42 -10.45 2.65
CA THR A 37 11.16 -11.73 2.74
C THR A 37 12.12 -11.72 3.92
N PHE A 38 12.90 -10.64 4.09
CA PHE A 38 13.80 -10.49 5.22
C PHE A 38 13.05 -10.52 6.55
N LEU A 39 11.92 -9.81 6.65
CA LEU A 39 11.06 -9.82 7.84
C LEU A 39 10.52 -11.22 8.17
N ILE A 40 10.06 -11.98 7.16
CA ILE A 40 9.56 -13.34 7.36
C ILE A 40 10.66 -14.25 7.86
N MET A 41 11.84 -14.20 7.23
CA MET A 41 12.99 -15.01 7.63
C MET A 41 13.43 -14.66 9.06
N ALA A 42 13.48 -13.38 9.41
CA ALA A 42 13.76 -12.94 10.76
C ALA A 42 12.67 -13.41 11.76
N GLN A 43 11.41 -13.37 11.36
CA GLN A 43 10.31 -13.83 12.19
C GLN A 43 10.41 -15.33 12.49
N ILE A 44 10.64 -16.15 11.46
CA ILE A 44 10.77 -17.60 11.59
C ILE A 44 12.01 -17.97 12.40
N SER A 45 13.12 -17.25 12.21
CA SER A 45 14.39 -17.57 12.87
C SER A 45 14.41 -17.17 14.35
N PHE A 46 13.93 -15.97 14.67
CA PHE A 46 14.04 -15.41 16.02
C PHE A 46 12.71 -15.42 16.77
N LEU A 47 11.65 -14.90 16.16
CA LEU A 47 10.35 -14.68 16.82
C LEU A 47 9.55 -15.96 17.05
N ALA A 48 9.81 -17.03 16.29
CA ALA A 48 9.19 -18.33 16.55
C ALA A 48 9.47 -18.87 17.96
N HIS A 49 10.59 -18.45 18.57
CA HIS A 49 10.96 -18.83 19.94
C HIS A 49 10.29 -17.95 21.00
N PHE A 50 9.81 -16.77 20.64
CA PHE A 50 9.13 -15.83 21.54
C PHE A 50 7.61 -15.93 21.35
N THR A 51 7.04 -17.01 21.86
CA THR A 51 5.56 -17.14 21.92
C THR A 51 5.04 -16.29 23.07
N VAL A 52 4.16 -15.33 22.76
CA VAL A 52 3.49 -14.49 23.77
C VAL A 52 2.06 -15.03 23.88
N PHE A 53 1.71 -15.59 25.05
CA PHE A 53 0.42 -16.28 25.26
C PHE A 53 0.12 -17.40 24.23
N GLY A 54 1.15 -18.09 23.72
CA GLY A 54 0.98 -19.15 22.71
C GLY A 54 0.69 -18.64 21.29
N PHE A 55 0.73 -17.32 21.06
CA PHE A 55 0.56 -16.71 19.74
C PHE A 55 1.87 -16.09 19.26
N VAL A 56 2.19 -16.27 17.97
CA VAL A 56 3.32 -15.59 17.31
C VAL A 56 2.77 -14.47 16.44
N PRO A 57 2.98 -13.19 16.82
CA PRO A 57 2.52 -12.07 16.00
C PRO A 57 3.26 -12.03 14.66
N HIS A 58 2.51 -11.77 13.59
CA HIS A 58 3.05 -11.68 12.24
C HIS A 58 3.60 -10.27 11.99
N VAL A 59 4.93 -10.13 11.97
CA VAL A 59 5.63 -8.84 11.80
C VAL A 59 5.34 -8.25 10.43
N VAL A 60 5.20 -9.09 9.41
CA VAL A 60 4.80 -8.67 8.05
C VAL A 60 3.44 -7.98 8.06
N LEU A 61 2.50 -8.53 8.82
CA LEU A 61 1.13 -8.04 8.89
C LEU A 61 1.09 -6.69 9.60
N PHE A 62 1.93 -6.52 10.63
CA PHE A 62 2.15 -5.24 11.29
C PHE A 62 2.73 -4.18 10.34
N LEU A 63 3.79 -4.50 9.60
CA LEU A 63 4.39 -3.57 8.64
C LEU A 63 3.42 -3.23 7.50
N TYR A 64 2.66 -4.21 7.01
CA TYR A 64 1.60 -4.00 6.03
C TYR A 64 0.58 -2.97 6.53
N ILE A 65 0.04 -3.14 7.75
CA ILE A 65 -0.91 -2.18 8.34
C ILE A 65 -0.27 -0.79 8.44
N LEU A 66 0.99 -0.71 8.85
CA LEU A 66 1.71 0.56 8.98
C LEU A 66 1.82 1.29 7.65
N ILE A 67 2.24 0.58 6.59
CA ILE A 67 2.29 1.10 5.22
C ILE A 67 0.91 1.59 4.81
N HIS A 68 -0.12 0.77 5.01
CA HIS A 68 -1.48 1.08 4.58
C HIS A 68 -2.10 2.27 5.32
N ILE A 69 -1.73 2.50 6.59
CA ILE A 69 -2.16 3.66 7.39
C ILE A 69 -1.46 4.93 6.92
N PHE A 70 -0.15 4.91 6.69
CA PHE A 70 0.61 6.12 6.30
C PHE A 70 0.47 6.49 4.83
N GLU A 71 0.06 5.55 3.98
CA GLU A 71 -0.07 5.82 2.56
C GLU A 71 -1.28 6.69 2.20
N LYS A 72 -1.09 7.54 1.19
CA LYS A 72 -2.16 8.31 0.54
C LYS A 72 -3.07 7.38 -0.28
N PRO A 73 -4.41 7.56 -0.25
CA PRO A 73 -5.36 6.70 -0.97
C PRO A 73 -5.09 6.55 -2.48
N THR A 74 -4.38 7.50 -3.09
CA THR A 74 -4.10 7.56 -4.53
C THR A 74 -2.80 6.88 -4.95
N SER A 75 -1.96 6.42 -4.02
CA SER A 75 -0.57 6.01 -4.31
C SER A 75 -0.41 4.57 -4.81
N GLY A 76 -1.44 3.72 -4.71
CA GLY A 76 -1.42 2.31 -5.18
C GLY A 76 -0.45 1.37 -4.47
N LEU A 77 0.49 1.89 -3.68
CA LEU A 77 1.54 1.19 -2.93
C LEU A 77 0.94 0.22 -1.90
N GLY A 78 -0.28 0.48 -1.44
CA GLY A 78 -0.99 -0.30 -0.44
C GLY A 78 -1.59 -1.54 -1.06
N THR A 79 -2.01 -1.41 -2.32
CA THR A 79 -2.44 -2.55 -3.11
C THR A 79 -1.25 -3.44 -3.47
N VAL A 80 -0.11 -2.84 -3.84
CA VAL A 80 1.13 -3.60 -4.11
C VAL A 80 1.62 -4.32 -2.87
N SER A 81 1.67 -3.63 -1.73
CA SER A 81 2.11 -4.22 -0.48
C SER A 81 1.15 -5.32 -0.01
N ALA A 82 -0.17 -5.16 -0.15
CA ALA A 82 -1.14 -6.21 0.14
C ALA A 82 -0.91 -7.48 -0.68
N LEU A 83 -0.69 -7.33 -2.00
CA LEU A 83 -0.44 -8.46 -2.89
C LEU A 83 0.88 -9.15 -2.58
N VAL A 84 1.98 -8.37 -2.48
CA VAL A 84 3.31 -8.93 -2.23
C VAL A 84 3.38 -9.58 -0.84
N ALA A 85 2.91 -8.88 0.21
CA ALA A 85 2.85 -9.44 1.56
C ALA A 85 1.95 -10.67 1.63
N GLY A 86 0.80 -10.64 0.96
CA GLY A 86 -0.18 -11.73 0.93
C GLY A 86 0.39 -13.00 0.31
N ILE A 87 1.01 -12.88 -0.86
CA ILE A 87 1.64 -14.01 -1.56
C ILE A 87 2.77 -14.60 -0.73
N LEU A 88 3.61 -13.74 -0.14
CA LEU A 88 4.70 -14.18 0.74
C LEU A 88 4.16 -14.88 1.99
N LEU A 89 3.14 -14.31 2.65
CA LEU A 89 2.49 -14.93 3.80
C LEU A 89 1.87 -16.29 3.45
N ASP A 90 1.20 -16.40 2.31
CA ASP A 90 0.65 -17.67 1.84
C ASP A 90 1.74 -18.72 1.61
N LEU A 91 2.90 -18.32 1.06
CA LEU A 91 4.02 -19.22 0.80
C LEU A 91 4.68 -19.78 2.08
N TYR A 92 4.75 -18.96 3.14
CA TYR A 92 5.42 -19.32 4.39
C TYR A 92 4.44 -19.74 5.50
N SER A 93 3.14 -19.77 5.23
CA SER A 93 2.13 -20.20 6.19
C SER A 93 1.71 -21.65 5.97
N SER A 94 1.12 -22.25 7.01
CA SER A 94 0.46 -23.56 6.93
C SER A 94 -0.97 -23.48 6.39
N LYS A 95 -1.44 -22.31 5.96
CA LYS A 95 -2.81 -22.09 5.47
C LYS A 95 -2.90 -22.41 3.96
N PRO A 96 -4.11 -22.65 3.43
CA PRO A 96 -4.32 -22.80 2.00
C PRO A 96 -3.79 -21.58 1.23
N PHE A 97 -3.12 -21.84 0.11
CA PHE A 97 -2.59 -20.80 -0.75
C PHE A 97 -3.71 -19.86 -1.22
N GLY A 98 -3.49 -18.55 -1.09
CA GLY A 98 -4.46 -17.50 -1.40
C GLY A 98 -5.27 -16.98 -0.21
N PHE A 99 -5.18 -17.60 0.97
CA PHE A 99 -5.92 -17.16 2.16
C PHE A 99 -5.48 -15.76 2.61
N TYR A 100 -4.18 -15.56 2.84
CA TYR A 100 -3.64 -14.27 3.25
C TYR A 100 -3.67 -13.25 2.12
N THR A 101 -3.43 -13.68 0.88
CA THR A 101 -3.56 -12.80 -0.29
C THR A 101 -4.97 -12.22 -0.40
N ALA A 102 -6.01 -13.05 -0.28
CA ALA A 102 -7.39 -12.58 -0.30
C ALA A 102 -7.70 -11.68 0.90
N LEU A 103 -7.27 -12.06 2.10
CA LEU A 103 -7.53 -11.31 3.33
C LEU A 103 -6.88 -9.92 3.29
N LEU A 104 -5.61 -9.81 2.91
CA LEU A 104 -4.90 -8.53 2.83
C LEU A 104 -5.40 -7.67 1.68
N SER A 105 -5.75 -8.27 0.53
CA SER A 105 -6.35 -7.52 -0.58
C SER A 105 -7.72 -6.95 -0.20
N ALA A 106 -8.56 -7.73 0.48
CA ALA A 106 -9.84 -7.26 1.00
C ALA A 106 -9.65 -6.17 2.08
N GLY A 107 -8.68 -6.35 2.99
CA GLY A 107 -8.32 -5.34 3.99
C GLY A 107 -7.83 -4.03 3.35
N SER A 108 -7.03 -4.13 2.29
CA SER A 108 -6.54 -2.98 1.54
C SER A 108 -7.67 -2.15 0.96
N LEU A 109 -8.66 -2.82 0.35
CA LEU A 109 -9.85 -2.17 -0.19
C LEU A 109 -10.69 -1.55 0.92
N ALA A 110 -10.92 -2.27 2.03
CA ALA A 110 -11.67 -1.76 3.16
C ALA A 110 -11.06 -0.47 3.74
N ILE A 111 -9.74 -0.44 3.94
CA ILE A 111 -9.05 0.76 4.44
C ILE A 111 -9.13 1.90 3.43
N THR A 112 -8.97 1.61 2.14
CA THR A 112 -9.09 2.62 1.07
C THR A 112 -10.48 3.24 1.05
N ILE A 113 -11.53 2.42 1.19
CA ILE A 113 -12.92 2.87 1.25
C ILE A 113 -13.16 3.72 2.50
N ILE A 114 -12.70 3.26 3.67
CA ILE A 114 -12.83 4.00 4.94
C ILE A 114 -12.14 5.36 4.84
N LYS A 115 -10.89 5.41 4.34
CA LYS A 115 -10.17 6.67 4.12
C LYS A 115 -10.91 7.58 3.14
N SER A 116 -11.43 7.04 2.04
CA SER A 116 -12.19 7.82 1.07
C SER A 116 -13.47 8.42 1.63
N TYR A 117 -14.15 7.71 2.55
CA TYR A 117 -15.41 8.17 3.15
C TYR A 117 -15.22 9.12 4.34
N TYR A 118 -14.26 8.80 5.24
CA TYR A 118 -14.04 9.55 6.48
C TYR A 118 -13.05 10.71 6.36
N VAL A 119 -12.06 10.58 5.46
CA VAL A 119 -11.00 11.57 5.31
C VAL A 119 -11.25 12.38 4.05
N ARG A 120 -12.31 13.22 4.09
CA ARG A 120 -12.40 14.38 3.20
C ARG A 120 -11.39 15.41 3.69
N PHE A 121 -10.10 15.23 3.40
CA PHE A 121 -9.20 16.38 3.49
C PHE A 121 -9.56 17.32 2.33
N PRO A 122 -9.97 18.58 2.60
CA PRO A 122 -9.96 19.59 1.57
C PRO A 122 -8.52 19.73 1.07
N HIS A 123 -8.33 19.49 -0.22
CA HIS A 123 -7.07 19.76 -0.91
C HIS A 123 -6.82 21.28 -0.91
N PHE A 124 -5.66 21.69 -0.40
CA PHE A 124 -5.01 22.96 -0.74
C PHE A 124 -3.67 22.63 -1.39
#